data_AF-A0A0Q4XS12-F1
#
_entry.id   AF-A0A0Q4XS12-F1
#
_cell.length_a   1.000
_cell.length_b   1.000
_cell.length_c   1.000
_cell.angle_alpha   90.00
_cell.angle_beta   90.00
_cell.angle_gamma   90.00
#
_symmetry.space_group_name_H-M   'P 1'
#
loop_
_entity.id
_entity.type
_entity.pdbx_description
1 polymer ?
#
loop_
_entity_poly.entity_id
_entity_poly.type
_entity_poly.pdbx_seq_one_letter_code
_entity_poly.pdbx_strand_id
1 'polypeptide(L)' 'MAGLPDGIDRQSLARLTVDLNQPATCAGCGCTDSQACPEGCFWLAVDRSGRSGICSGCPDALDGWLKRFCIPVGGAA' A
#
# COMPACT_ATOMS: atom_id res chain seq x y z
N MET A 1 -20.39 -33.70 -26.40
CA MET A 1 -20.03 -32.34 -26.82
C MET A 1 -20.52 -31.34 -25.78
N ALA A 2 -19.74 -31.07 -24.74
CA ALA A 2 -20.01 -30.00 -23.78
C ALA A 2 -18.65 -29.43 -23.35
N GLY A 3 -18.19 -28.41 -24.07
CA GLY A 3 -16.98 -27.66 -23.73
C GLY A 3 -17.38 -26.37 -23.03
N LEU A 4 -17.00 -26.24 -21.76
CA LEU A 4 -17.10 -25.00 -21.00
C LEU A 4 -16.07 -24.01 -21.56
N PRO A 5 -16.45 -22.79 -22.00
CA PRO A 5 -15.50 -21.77 -22.36
C PRO A 5 -15.06 -21.03 -21.09
N ASP A 6 -14.01 -21.51 -20.42
CA ASP A 6 -13.38 -20.73 -19.35
C ASP A 6 -11.87 -20.67 -19.56
N GLY A 7 -11.47 -19.68 -20.35
CA GLY A 7 -10.09 -19.33 -20.68
C GLY A 7 -9.39 -18.57 -19.56
N ILE A 8 -9.50 -19.02 -18.32
CA ILE A 8 -8.66 -18.53 -17.22
C ILE A 8 -7.47 -19.47 -17.09
N ASP A 9 -6.40 -19.14 -17.82
CA ASP A 9 -5.11 -19.83 -17.73
C ASP A 9 -4.54 -19.73 -16.30
N ARG A 10 -3.96 -20.82 -15.78
CA ARG A 10 -3.40 -20.88 -14.41
C ARG A 10 -2.35 -19.79 -14.16
N GLN A 11 -1.68 -19.30 -15.21
CA GLN A 11 -0.70 -18.22 -15.13
C GLN A 11 -1.37 -16.84 -14.95
N SER A 12 -2.62 -16.67 -15.39
CA SER A 12 -3.40 -15.45 -15.16
C SER A 12 -3.84 -15.32 -13.69
N LEU A 13 -4.19 -16.43 -13.04
CA LEU A 13 -4.49 -16.45 -11.60
C LEU A 13 -3.25 -16.15 -10.76
N ALA A 14 -2.08 -16.66 -11.16
CA ALA A 14 -0.81 -16.39 -10.48
C ALA A 14 -0.42 -14.90 -10.51
N ARG A 15 -0.75 -14.16 -11.58
CA ARG A 15 -0.50 -12.71 -11.65
C ARG A 15 -1.40 -11.90 -10.72
N LEU A 16 -2.65 -12.33 -10.52
CA LEU A 16 -3.59 -11.68 -9.61
C LEU A 16 -3.25 -11.92 -8.14
N THR A 17 -2.73 -13.11 -7.79
CA THR A 17 -2.37 -13.43 -6.40
C THR A 17 -1.06 -12.80 -5.95
N VAL A 18 -0.11 -12.54 -6.85
CA VAL A 18 1.15 -11.86 -6.52
C VAL A 18 0.92 -10.40 -6.10
N ASP A 19 -0.08 -9.73 -6.66
CA ASP A 19 -0.34 -8.30 -6.41
C ASP A 19 -1.02 -8.04 -5.05
N LEU A 20 -1.88 -8.97 -4.60
CA LEU A 20 -2.63 -8.89 -3.34
C LEU A 20 -1.78 -9.13 -2.08
N ASN A 21 -0.60 -9.76 -2.22
CA ASN A 21 0.28 -10.08 -1.09
C ASN A 21 1.48 -9.12 -0.98
N GLN A 22 1.53 -8.07 -1.78
CA GLN A 22 2.65 -7.14 -1.71
C GLN A 22 2.51 -6.24 -0.46
N PRO A 23 3.48 -6.28 0.48
CA PRO A 23 3.39 -5.49 1.70
C PRO A 23 3.55 -4.01 1.41
N ALA A 24 2.83 -3.17 2.16
CA ALA A 24 3.06 -1.74 2.12
C ALA A 24 4.46 -1.42 2.68
N THR A 25 5.15 -0.46 2.06
CA THR A 25 6.51 -0.05 2.45
C THR A 25 6.52 1.40 2.93
N CYS A 26 7.23 1.67 4.01
CA CYS A 26 7.36 3.00 4.57
C CYS A 26 8.28 3.83 3.68
N ALA A 27 7.81 4.97 3.19
CA ALA A 27 8.59 5.84 2.33
C ALA A 27 9.74 6.56 3.07
N GLY A 28 9.71 6.60 4.41
CA GLY A 28 10.75 7.23 5.22
C GLY A 28 11.92 6.30 5.56
N CYS A 29 11.65 5.10 6.07
CA CYS A 29 12.68 4.16 6.56
C CYS A 29 12.69 2.79 5.86
N GLY A 30 11.67 2.48 5.04
CA GLY A 30 11.57 1.19 4.35
C GLY A 30 11.01 0.05 5.18
N CYS A 31 10.50 0.29 6.40
CA CYS A 31 9.79 -0.76 7.15
C CYS A 31 8.56 -1.24 6.38
N THR A 32 8.19 -2.51 6.56
CA THR A 32 7.04 -3.13 5.90
C THR A 32 6.11 -3.77 6.91
N ASP A 33 4.94 -4.26 6.45
CA ASP A 33 3.96 -4.92 7.33
C ASP A 33 4.54 -6.15 8.08
N SER A 34 5.52 -6.82 7.48
CA SER A 34 6.22 -7.98 8.09
C SER A 34 7.57 -7.62 8.71
N GLN A 35 8.06 -6.39 8.54
CA GLN A 35 9.39 -5.97 9.00
C GLN A 35 9.32 -4.56 9.59
N ALA A 36 9.13 -4.49 10.90
CA ALA A 36 9.15 -3.24 11.66
C ALA A 36 10.58 -2.66 11.79
N CYS A 37 10.66 -1.39 12.19
CA CYS A 37 11.91 -0.76 12.58
C CYS A 37 12.59 -1.49 13.75
N PRO A 38 13.93 -1.39 13.89
CA PRO A 38 14.68 -2.07 14.95
C PRO A 38 14.24 -1.68 16.37
N GLU A 39 13.78 -0.45 16.56
CA GLU A 39 13.22 0.06 17.83
C GLU A 39 11.72 -0.28 18.02
N GLY A 40 11.09 -0.90 17.02
CA GLY A 40 9.65 -1.10 16.94
C GLY A 40 8.94 0.13 16.38
N CYS A 41 8.04 -0.06 15.43
CA CYS A 41 7.22 1.01 14.87
C CYS A 41 5.84 0.50 14.50
N PHE A 42 4.91 1.42 14.31
CA PHE A 42 3.57 1.14 13.80
C PHE A 42 3.23 2.09 12.65
N TRP A 43 2.25 1.74 11.82
CA TRP A 43 1.79 2.61 10.74
C TRP A 43 1.05 3.83 11.30
N LEU A 44 1.49 5.03 10.92
CA LEU A 44 0.75 6.28 11.19
C LEU A 44 -0.24 6.57 10.07
N ALA A 45 0.20 6.39 8.82
CA ALA A 45 -0.64 6.51 7.64
C ALA A 45 -0.15 5.52 6.58
N VAL A 46 -1.04 4.72 6.00
CA VAL A 46 -0.67 3.72 5.01
C VAL A 46 -1.74 3.62 3.94
N ASP A 47 -1.31 3.72 2.69
CA ASP A 47 -2.11 3.39 1.54
C ASP A 47 -1.72 2.01 1.04
N ARG A 48 -2.58 1.02 1.31
CA ARG A 48 -2.35 -0.37 0.88
C ARG A 48 -2.60 -0.56 -0.61
N SER A 49 -3.41 0.30 -1.24
CA SER A 49 -3.66 0.25 -2.68
C SER A 49 -2.42 0.71 -3.46
N GLY A 50 -1.74 1.76 -3.02
CA GLY A 50 -0.47 2.23 -3.56
C GLY A 50 0.77 1.63 -2.89
N ARG A 51 0.58 0.67 -1.97
CA ARG A 51 1.64 -0.08 -1.27
C ARG A 51 2.70 0.82 -0.60
N SER A 52 2.27 1.99 -0.14
CA SER A 52 3.15 3.01 0.41
C SER A 52 2.53 3.60 1.67
N GLY A 53 3.36 3.90 2.66
CA GLY A 53 2.91 4.53 3.90
C GLY A 53 4.04 5.24 4.63
N ILE A 54 3.72 5.72 5.83
CA ILE A 54 4.63 6.31 6.80
C ILE A 54 4.38 5.66 8.16
N CYS A 55 5.47 5.22 8.80
CA CYS A 55 5.45 4.65 10.13
C CYS A 55 5.77 5.70 11.22
N SER A 56 5.57 5.31 12.47
CA SER A 56 5.84 6.13 13.66
C SER A 56 7.31 6.53 13.82
N GLY A 57 8.24 5.79 13.21
CA GLY A 57 9.67 6.12 13.22
C GLY A 57 10.05 7.22 12.21
N CYS A 58 9.12 7.63 11.34
CA CYS A 58 9.37 8.68 10.34
C CYS A 58 8.32 9.80 10.39
N PRO A 59 8.15 10.47 11.55
CA PRO A 59 7.14 11.52 11.68
C PRO A 59 7.42 12.72 10.77
N ASP A 60 8.69 12.99 10.46
CA ASP A 60 9.11 14.09 9.59
C ASP A 60 8.57 13.94 8.15
N ALA A 61 8.53 12.70 7.65
CA ALA A 61 8.01 12.38 6.33
C ALA A 61 6.46 12.32 6.29
N LEU A 62 5.79 12.31 7.44
CA LEU A 62 4.32 12.18 7.53
C LEU A 62 3.59 13.39 6.94
N ASP A 63 4.02 14.61 7.27
CA ASP A 63 3.36 15.84 6.83
C ASP A 63 3.37 15.95 5.29
N GLY A 64 4.53 15.72 4.67
CA GLY A 64 4.68 15.70 3.22
C GLY A 64 3.85 14.60 2.56
N TRP A 65 3.75 13.43 3.21
CA TRP A 65 2.95 12.32 2.71
C TRP A 65 1.44 12.63 2.77
N LEU A 66 0.93 13.15 3.89
CA LEU A 66 -0.48 13.50 4.07
C LEU A 66 -0.96 14.59 3.12
N LYS A 67 -0.10 15.56 2.76
CA LYS A 67 -0.45 16.60 1.75
C LYS A 67 -0.83 16.02 0.40
N ARG A 68 -0.37 14.81 0.08
CA ARG A 68 -0.70 14.12 -1.17
C ARG A 68 -2.10 13.51 -1.17
N PHE A 69 -2.67 13.28 0.02
CA PHE A 69 -4.01 12.73 0.22
C PHE A 69 -5.01 13.78 0.70
N CYS A 70 -4.54 14.92 1.21
CA CYS A 70 -5.40 16.04 1.53
C CYS A 70 -5.94 16.65 0.23
N ILE A 71 -7.16 16.26 -0.13
CA ILE A 71 -7.95 16.97 -1.12
C ILE A 71 -8.26 18.33 -0.49
N PRO A 72 -7.92 19.47 -1.13
CA PRO A 72 -8.37 20.76 -0.62
C PRO A 72 -9.89 20.78 -0.69
N VAL A 73 -10.55 20.68 0.47
CA VAL A 73 -11.97 20.99 0.62
C VAL A 73 -12.15 22.51 0.59
N GLY A 74 -11.78 23.12 -0.55
CA GLY A 74 -12.00 24.51 -0.83
C GLY A 74 -13.46 24.74 -1.19
N GLY A 75 -14.29 24.99 -0.18
CA GLY A 75 -15.50 25.78 -0.36
C GLY A 75 -15.10 27.17 -0.84
N ALA A 76 -15.37 27.47 -2.11
CA ALA A 76 -15.38 28.83 -2.60
C ALA A 76 -16.61 29.52 -2.00
N ALA A 77 -16.36 30.47 -1.09
CA ALA A 77 -17.36 31.39 -0.57
C ALA A 77 -17.69 32.49 -1.59
#